data_AF-A0A257WJD8-F1
#
_entry.id   AF-A0A257WJD8-F1
#
_cell.length_a   1.000
_cell.length_b   1.000
_cell.length_c   1.000
_cell.angle_alpha   90.00
_cell.angle_beta   90.00
_cell.angle_gamma   90.00
#
_symmetry.space_group_name_H-M   'P 1'
#
loop_
_entity.id
_entity.type
_entity.pdbx_description
1 polymer ?
#
loop_
_entity_poly.entity_id
_entity_poly.type
_entity_poly.pdbx_seq_one_letter_code
_entity_poly.pdbx_strand_id
1 'polypeptide(L)'
;MKSSIRILIVIAFSLGATWLVAQVATKNSGIEARLAMALKWYPDSDTDKNGTLSVEEALRYLEAHPELKALLASKTKSGGPNISKPGEFTTPASAGLTPGPRVFVCAHSFMIFTASMLPKMTEAAGIGYQDAGRQMIGGSRTLQHWQVPDEKNLAKRVLREGSVDVLTVSPHMLLPDEGIDHFTKLGLEKNPNLRVLVQASWPARDGNLTGDFHNALRNDATVESLHKMREMQREQWLTKLEAQVTALNTTAGKEAVHIVPVGDAVCALRECVIEGKAPGIMKQADLFRDDLGHPMPALSVLVTYCHFAAIHQRSPVGLPVPAALKDVPQAVELNTLLQQLAWDAVTHYPMSGVKI
;
A
#
# COMPACT_ATOMS: atom_id res chain seq x y z
N MET A 1 -30.46 11.94 -12.51
CA MET A 1 -30.32 10.95 -11.41
C MET A 1 -29.35 9.80 -11.72
N LYS A 2 -29.76 8.67 -12.32
CA LYS A 2 -28.90 7.45 -12.38
C LYS A 2 -27.52 7.66 -13.06
N SER A 3 -27.44 8.48 -14.12
CA SER A 3 -26.14 8.87 -14.72
C SER A 3 -25.43 9.99 -13.94
N SER A 4 -26.16 11.01 -13.48
CA SER A 4 -25.61 12.18 -12.75
C SER A 4 -24.67 11.78 -11.62
N ILE A 5 -25.04 10.77 -10.84
CA ILE A 5 -24.27 10.31 -9.67
C ILE A 5 -22.94 9.66 -10.06
N ARG A 6 -22.76 9.15 -11.29
CA ARG A 6 -21.49 8.56 -11.75
C ARG A 6 -20.36 9.58 -11.82
N ILE A 7 -20.68 10.85 -12.11
CA ILE A 7 -19.68 11.91 -12.28
C ILE A 7 -19.05 12.24 -10.92
N LEU A 8 -19.85 12.41 -9.87
CA LEU A 8 -19.33 12.67 -8.53
C LEU A 8 -18.72 11.42 -7.87
N ILE A 9 -19.09 10.20 -8.29
CA ILE A 9 -18.34 8.97 -7.96
C ILE A 9 -16.91 9.02 -8.55
N VAL A 10 -16.75 9.38 -9.83
CA VAL A 10 -15.42 9.52 -10.45
C VAL A 10 -14.63 10.61 -9.74
N ILE A 11 -15.25 11.75 -9.45
CA ILE A 11 -14.62 12.86 -8.73
C ILE A 11 -14.20 12.44 -7.32
N ALA A 12 -15.01 11.73 -6.55
CA ALA A 12 -14.57 11.22 -5.24
C ALA A 12 -13.44 10.17 -5.34
N PHE A 13 -13.43 9.35 -6.41
CA PHE A 13 -12.31 8.42 -6.68
C PHE A 13 -11.03 9.11 -7.18
N SER A 14 -11.11 10.33 -7.74
CA SER A 14 -9.95 11.12 -8.20
C SER A 14 -9.56 12.27 -7.27
N LEU A 15 -10.44 12.71 -6.37
CA LEU A 15 -10.21 13.71 -5.31
C LEU A 15 -9.96 13.06 -3.94
N GLY A 16 -10.13 11.74 -3.83
CA GLY A 16 -9.33 10.91 -2.92
C GLY A 16 -7.83 10.90 -3.23
N ALA A 17 -7.38 11.76 -4.16
CA ALA A 17 -6.01 12.18 -4.41
C ALA A 17 -6.02 13.70 -4.75
N THR A 18 -4.85 14.35 -4.77
CA THR A 18 -4.61 15.78 -5.11
C THR A 18 -5.04 16.86 -4.12
N TRP A 19 -4.04 17.64 -3.67
CA TRP A 19 -4.08 18.92 -2.94
C TRP A 19 -2.61 19.37 -2.79
N LEU A 20 -2.11 20.56 -3.17
CA LEU A 20 -2.65 21.66 -3.99
C LEU A 20 -2.22 21.42 -5.49
N VAL A 21 -2.37 22.25 -6.53
CA VAL A 21 -2.69 23.69 -6.74
C VAL A 21 -1.54 24.71 -6.50
N ALA A 22 -0.40 24.59 -7.23
CA ALA A 22 0.58 25.69 -7.35
C ALA A 22 1.56 25.72 -8.58
N GLN A 23 1.38 24.94 -9.65
CA GLN A 23 2.09 25.19 -10.92
C GLN A 23 1.48 24.49 -12.16
N VAL A 24 0.21 24.77 -12.47
CA VAL A 24 -0.45 24.29 -13.70
C VAL A 24 -0.66 25.45 -14.69
N ALA A 25 0.46 25.99 -15.18
CA ALA A 25 0.46 26.77 -16.41
C ALA A 25 0.57 25.79 -17.58
N THR A 26 -0.54 25.60 -18.30
CA THR A 26 -0.79 24.56 -19.33
C THR A 26 -1.06 23.14 -18.78
N LYS A 27 -2.15 22.44 -19.17
CA LYS A 27 -3.28 22.83 -20.04
C LYS A 27 -4.64 22.16 -19.69
N ASN A 28 -4.94 22.07 -18.40
CA ASN A 28 -6.24 22.05 -17.67
C ASN A 28 -7.46 21.18 -18.09
N SER A 29 -7.61 20.74 -19.34
CA SER A 29 -8.92 20.32 -19.90
C SER A 29 -9.66 19.18 -19.16
N GLY A 30 -8.93 18.23 -18.56
CA GLY A 30 -9.53 17.02 -17.97
C GLY A 30 -10.16 17.18 -16.59
N ILE A 31 -9.63 18.09 -15.76
CA ILE A 31 -10.12 18.30 -14.37
C ILE A 31 -11.18 19.40 -14.34
N GLU A 32 -10.96 20.52 -15.02
CA GLU A 32 -11.96 21.60 -15.17
C GLU A 32 -13.27 21.06 -15.76
N ALA A 33 -13.22 20.22 -16.80
CA ALA A 33 -14.41 19.64 -17.40
C ALA A 33 -15.19 18.72 -16.42
N ARG A 34 -14.53 18.13 -15.42
CA ARG A 34 -15.19 17.33 -14.37
C ARG A 34 -15.77 18.22 -13.28
N LEU A 35 -15.02 19.21 -12.80
CA LEU A 35 -15.44 20.15 -11.77
C LEU A 35 -16.59 21.06 -12.25
N ALA A 36 -16.48 21.66 -13.44
CA ALA A 36 -17.56 22.42 -14.06
C ALA A 36 -18.78 21.56 -14.44
N MET A 37 -18.61 20.24 -14.60
CA MET A 37 -19.74 19.32 -14.75
C MET A 37 -20.37 18.95 -13.40
N ALA A 38 -19.62 18.86 -12.31
CA ALA A 38 -20.16 18.69 -10.96
C ALA A 38 -20.93 19.92 -10.50
N LEU A 39 -20.39 21.12 -10.73
CA LEU A 39 -21.02 22.40 -10.38
C LEU A 39 -22.45 22.53 -10.96
N LYS A 40 -22.66 22.04 -12.19
CA LYS A 40 -23.99 22.01 -12.85
C LYS A 40 -25.03 21.11 -12.16
N TRP A 41 -24.62 20.20 -11.29
CA TRP A 41 -25.52 19.35 -10.50
C TRP A 41 -25.55 19.73 -9.01
N TYR A 42 -24.55 20.46 -8.53
CA TYR A 42 -24.35 20.84 -7.14
C TYR A 42 -23.88 22.31 -7.06
N PRO A 43 -24.74 23.29 -7.41
CA PRO A 43 -24.36 24.71 -7.45
C PRO A 43 -23.87 25.21 -6.09
N ASP A 44 -24.45 24.70 -5.01
CA ASP A 44 -24.12 25.05 -3.62
C ASP A 44 -22.74 24.52 -3.16
N SER A 45 -21.98 23.88 -4.05
CA SER A 45 -20.58 23.51 -3.81
C SER A 45 -19.58 24.61 -4.18
N ASP A 46 -19.96 25.60 -5.01
CA ASP A 46 -19.22 26.84 -5.20
C ASP A 46 -19.48 27.78 -4.01
N THR A 47 -18.51 27.85 -3.10
CA THR A 47 -18.66 28.49 -1.78
C THR A 47 -18.24 29.96 -1.78
N ASP A 48 -17.28 30.35 -2.62
CA ASP A 48 -16.90 31.76 -2.81
C ASP A 48 -17.72 32.47 -3.91
N LYS A 49 -18.47 31.70 -4.71
CA LYS A 49 -19.35 32.13 -5.81
C LYS A 49 -18.60 32.67 -7.03
N ASN A 50 -17.39 32.18 -7.28
CA ASN A 50 -16.58 32.57 -8.44
C ASN A 50 -17.10 32.00 -9.78
N GLY A 51 -18.01 31.02 -9.76
CA GLY A 51 -18.57 30.37 -10.95
C GLY A 51 -17.79 29.14 -11.43
N THR A 52 -16.76 28.72 -10.70
CA THR A 52 -15.97 27.50 -10.93
C THR A 52 -15.77 26.76 -9.62
N LEU A 53 -15.90 25.43 -9.65
CA LEU A 53 -15.74 24.59 -8.47
C LEU A 53 -14.27 24.20 -8.30
N SER A 54 -13.66 24.56 -7.17
CA SER A 54 -12.30 24.11 -6.83
C SER A 54 -12.28 22.69 -6.24
N VAL A 55 -11.08 22.08 -6.11
CA VAL A 55 -10.90 20.76 -5.45
C VAL A 55 -11.13 20.89 -3.95
N GLU A 56 -10.62 21.98 -3.39
CA GLU A 56 -10.79 22.50 -2.05
C GLU A 56 -12.27 22.53 -1.63
N GLU A 57 -13.15 22.93 -2.55
CA GLU A 57 -14.59 23.03 -2.35
C GLU A 57 -15.33 21.71 -2.58
N ALA A 58 -14.97 20.98 -3.65
CA ALA A 58 -15.55 19.65 -3.91
C ALA A 58 -15.32 18.69 -2.72
N LEU A 59 -14.17 18.80 -2.05
CA LEU A 59 -13.87 18.04 -0.82
C LEU A 59 -14.66 18.56 0.39
N ARG A 60 -14.65 19.88 0.68
CA ARG A 60 -15.45 20.47 1.78
C ARG A 60 -16.94 20.15 1.63
N TYR A 61 -17.47 20.16 0.41
CA TYR A 61 -18.85 19.79 0.11
C TYR A 61 -19.12 18.30 0.38
N LEU A 62 -18.21 17.41 0.01
CA LEU A 62 -18.29 15.97 0.32
C LEU A 62 -18.17 15.65 1.82
N GLU A 63 -17.51 16.51 2.60
CA GLU A 63 -17.45 16.40 4.07
C GLU A 63 -18.74 16.90 4.73
N ALA A 64 -19.30 18.00 4.24
CA ALA A 64 -20.56 18.58 4.72
C ALA A 64 -21.81 17.74 4.37
N HIS A 65 -21.74 16.88 3.35
CA HIS A 65 -22.84 16.07 2.83
C HIS A 65 -22.64 14.56 3.09
N PRO A 66 -22.83 14.09 4.35
CA PRO A 66 -22.56 12.71 4.74
C PRO A 66 -23.44 11.67 4.02
N GLU A 67 -24.58 12.07 3.47
CA GLU A 67 -25.43 11.23 2.63
C GLU A 67 -24.82 10.98 1.24
N LEU A 68 -24.07 11.92 0.67
CA LEU A 68 -23.25 11.67 -0.52
C LEU A 68 -22.09 10.73 -0.18
N LYS A 69 -21.46 10.91 0.98
CA LYS A 69 -20.41 10.01 1.52
C LYS A 69 -20.94 8.57 1.72
N ALA A 70 -22.16 8.42 2.21
CA ALA A 70 -22.86 7.13 2.30
C ALA A 70 -23.27 6.56 0.93
N LEU A 71 -23.62 7.42 -0.03
CA LEU A 71 -23.95 7.02 -1.41
C LEU A 71 -22.73 6.54 -2.20
N LEU A 72 -21.52 7.03 -1.88
CA LEU A 72 -20.25 6.50 -2.35
C LEU A 72 -20.01 5.10 -1.76
N ALA A 73 -20.06 4.97 -0.44
CA ALA A 73 -19.82 3.71 0.29
C ALA A 73 -20.82 2.58 -0.06
N SER A 74 -22.05 2.92 -0.44
CA SER A 74 -23.08 1.95 -0.85
C SER A 74 -23.08 1.62 -2.36
N LYS A 75 -22.30 2.34 -3.18
CA LYS A 75 -22.19 2.08 -4.63
C LYS A 75 -20.89 1.39 -5.04
N THR A 76 -19.90 1.32 -4.17
CA THR A 76 -18.97 0.19 -4.19
C THR A 76 -19.75 -1.10 -3.96
N LYS A 77 -19.99 -1.86 -5.04
CA LYS A 77 -20.38 -3.28 -4.96
C LYS A 77 -19.21 -4.14 -4.47
N SER A 78 -18.68 -3.81 -3.30
CA SER A 78 -17.86 -4.72 -2.54
C SER A 78 -18.77 -5.83 -1.99
N GLY A 79 -18.47 -7.08 -2.35
CA GLY A 79 -18.68 -8.14 -1.35
C GLY A 79 -17.89 -7.78 -0.10
N GLY A 80 -18.33 -8.26 1.08
CA GLY A 80 -17.61 -8.03 2.33
C GLY A 80 -16.12 -8.43 2.22
N PRO A 81 -15.25 -7.92 3.11
CA PRO A 81 -13.81 -8.10 3.00
C PRO A 81 -13.46 -9.58 2.78
N ASN A 82 -12.59 -9.84 1.80
CA ASN A 82 -12.15 -11.18 1.49
C ASN A 82 -11.13 -11.62 2.55
N ILE A 83 -11.63 -12.28 3.58
CA ILE A 83 -10.87 -12.82 4.71
C ILE A 83 -10.43 -14.26 4.44
N SER A 84 -9.36 -14.69 5.12
CA SER A 84 -9.07 -16.12 5.33
C SER A 84 -9.52 -16.56 6.72
N LYS A 85 -9.42 -17.85 7.02
CA LYS A 85 -9.32 -18.32 8.41
C LYS A 85 -7.87 -18.14 8.90
N PRO A 86 -7.63 -17.96 10.22
CA PRO A 86 -6.32 -18.20 10.80
C PRO A 86 -5.89 -19.66 10.54
N GLY A 87 -4.62 -19.88 10.24
CA GLY A 87 -4.07 -21.18 9.85
C GLY A 87 -4.37 -21.63 8.41
N GLU A 88 -5.05 -20.83 7.58
CA GLU A 88 -5.35 -21.16 6.18
C GLU A 88 -4.10 -21.17 5.30
N PHE A 89 -3.07 -20.39 5.67
CA PHE A 89 -1.77 -20.34 4.98
C PHE A 89 -0.64 -21.08 5.72
N THR A 90 -0.91 -21.71 6.87
CA THR A 90 0.08 -22.55 7.57
C THR A 90 0.30 -23.85 6.79
N THR A 91 1.55 -24.18 6.47
CA THR A 91 1.89 -25.47 5.82
C THR A 91 2.42 -26.49 6.85
N PRO A 92 2.38 -27.80 6.55
CA PRO A 92 2.94 -28.83 7.44
C PRO A 92 4.44 -28.63 7.77
N ALA A 93 5.21 -27.96 6.91
CA ALA A 93 6.63 -27.71 7.16
C ALA A 93 6.84 -26.79 8.37
N SER A 94 5.97 -25.78 8.55
CA SER A 94 6.02 -24.86 9.69
C SER A 94 5.91 -25.54 11.06
N ALA A 95 5.30 -26.73 11.15
CA ALA A 95 5.16 -27.48 12.40
C ALA A 95 6.47 -28.14 12.88
N GLY A 96 7.47 -28.28 12.01
CA GLY A 96 8.79 -28.84 12.33
C GLY A 96 9.90 -27.82 12.55
N LEU A 97 9.56 -26.52 12.61
CA LEU A 97 10.50 -25.40 12.63
C LEU A 97 10.29 -24.52 13.86
N THR A 98 11.31 -23.73 14.23
CA THR A 98 11.21 -22.75 15.33
C THR A 98 10.12 -21.72 15.00
N PRO A 99 9.07 -21.56 15.81
CA PRO A 99 7.94 -20.70 15.47
C PRO A 99 8.36 -19.22 15.39
N GLY A 100 8.00 -18.57 14.28
CA GLY A 100 8.09 -17.12 14.11
C GLY A 100 6.90 -16.38 14.73
N PRO A 101 6.79 -15.05 14.55
CA PRO A 101 5.66 -14.27 15.02
C PRO A 101 4.34 -14.68 14.35
N ARG A 102 3.21 -14.49 15.04
CA ARG A 102 1.86 -14.62 14.47
C ARG A 102 1.55 -13.41 13.59
N VAL A 103 1.51 -13.61 12.28
CA VAL A 103 1.38 -12.54 11.27
C VAL A 103 -0.06 -12.39 10.81
N PHE A 104 -0.57 -11.15 10.79
CA PHE A 104 -1.86 -10.80 10.17
C PHE A 104 -1.68 -9.83 8.99
N VAL A 105 -2.29 -10.14 7.84
CA VAL A 105 -2.16 -9.32 6.62
C VAL A 105 -3.46 -8.58 6.29
N CYS A 106 -3.54 -7.29 6.63
CA CYS A 106 -4.70 -6.43 6.41
C CYS A 106 -4.43 -5.45 5.26
N ALA A 107 -4.87 -5.77 4.04
CA ALA A 107 -4.25 -5.24 2.82
C ALA A 107 -5.19 -4.93 1.65
N HIS A 108 -4.74 -4.04 0.75
CA HIS A 108 -5.26 -3.95 -0.61
C HIS A 108 -4.35 -4.68 -1.63
N SER A 109 -4.68 -4.56 -2.92
CA SER A 109 -4.08 -5.31 -4.03
C SER A 109 -2.58 -5.06 -4.29
N PHE A 110 -1.96 -4.10 -3.62
CA PHE A 110 -0.51 -3.81 -3.70
C PHE A 110 0.30 -4.53 -2.59
N MET A 111 -0.37 -5.23 -1.67
CA MET A 111 0.28 -5.98 -0.59
C MET A 111 -0.32 -7.37 -0.34
N ILE A 112 -1.60 -7.62 -0.60
CA ILE A 112 -2.29 -8.86 -0.15
C ILE A 112 -1.64 -10.19 -0.60
N PHE A 113 -0.89 -10.20 -1.72
CA PHE A 113 -0.17 -11.39 -2.18
C PHE A 113 0.96 -11.83 -1.23
N THR A 114 1.45 -10.97 -0.34
CA THR A 114 2.43 -11.36 0.68
C THR A 114 1.89 -12.48 1.57
N ALA A 115 0.59 -12.48 1.88
CA ALA A 115 -0.05 -13.49 2.72
C ALA A 115 0.12 -14.93 2.21
N SER A 116 0.20 -15.14 0.89
CA SER A 116 0.41 -16.47 0.29
C SER A 116 1.86 -16.76 -0.10
N MET A 117 2.74 -15.75 -0.12
CA MET A 117 4.18 -15.91 -0.42
C MET A 117 5.04 -16.02 0.86
N LEU A 118 4.67 -15.31 1.93
CA LEU A 118 5.37 -15.32 3.22
C LEU A 118 5.56 -16.70 3.86
N PRO A 119 4.60 -17.66 3.83
CA PRO A 119 4.77 -18.95 4.49
C PRO A 119 6.02 -19.68 4.00
N LYS A 120 6.15 -19.86 2.67
CA LYS A 120 7.27 -20.59 2.07
C LYS A 120 8.61 -19.86 2.19
N MET A 121 8.62 -18.53 2.18
CA MET A 121 9.83 -17.75 2.44
C MET A 121 10.28 -17.86 3.90
N THR A 122 9.33 -17.89 4.84
CA THR A 122 9.56 -18.08 6.28
C THR A 122 10.10 -19.49 6.57
N GLU A 123 9.47 -20.51 6.00
CA GLU A 123 9.88 -21.91 6.11
C GLU A 123 11.27 -22.15 5.52
N ALA A 124 11.57 -21.55 4.37
CA ALA A 124 12.91 -21.62 3.75
C ALA A 124 14.00 -20.89 4.57
N ALA A 125 13.64 -20.01 5.50
CA ALA A 125 14.56 -19.39 6.46
C ALA A 125 14.79 -20.24 7.73
N GLY A 126 14.18 -21.41 7.83
CA GLY A 126 14.18 -22.27 9.02
C GLY A 126 13.20 -21.84 10.12
N ILE A 127 12.20 -21.01 9.78
CA ILE A 127 11.21 -20.47 10.73
C ILE A 127 9.82 -21.08 10.42
N GLY A 128 9.07 -21.45 11.45
CA GLY A 128 7.67 -21.85 11.31
C GLY A 128 6.77 -20.64 11.14
N TYR A 129 6.03 -20.55 10.03
CA TYR A 129 5.08 -19.47 9.78
C TYR A 129 3.81 -19.67 10.62
N GLN A 130 3.42 -18.64 11.37
CA GLN A 130 2.17 -18.63 12.13
C GLN A 130 1.15 -17.69 11.47
N ASP A 131 0.21 -18.27 10.73
CA ASP A 131 -0.85 -17.53 10.05
C ASP A 131 -1.98 -17.09 11.02
N ALA A 132 -2.00 -15.81 11.41
CA ALA A 132 -3.16 -15.24 12.10
C ALA A 132 -4.33 -14.88 11.15
N GLY A 133 -4.11 -15.00 9.82
CA GLY A 133 -5.07 -14.75 8.76
C GLY A 133 -4.82 -13.46 7.98
N ARG A 134 -5.66 -13.21 6.99
CA ARG A 134 -5.64 -11.99 6.16
C ARG A 134 -7.03 -11.37 6.02
N GLN A 135 -7.07 -10.08 5.68
CA GLN A 135 -8.29 -9.33 5.39
C GLN A 135 -8.06 -8.41 4.18
N MET A 136 -8.74 -8.67 3.05
CA MET A 136 -8.57 -7.93 1.79
C MET A 136 -9.77 -7.06 1.42
N ILE A 137 -9.50 -5.83 0.99
CA ILE A 137 -10.46 -4.96 0.28
C ILE A 137 -9.73 -4.36 -0.93
N GLY A 138 -10.42 -4.18 -2.06
CA GLY A 138 -9.81 -3.61 -3.28
C GLY A 138 -9.65 -2.10 -3.20
N GLY A 139 -8.43 -1.58 -3.36
CA GLY A 139 -8.14 -0.13 -3.41
C GLY A 139 -8.42 0.64 -2.11
N SER A 140 -8.39 -0.04 -0.96
CA SER A 140 -8.79 0.49 0.34
C SER A 140 -7.69 1.28 1.07
N ARG A 141 -8.10 2.31 1.82
CA ARG A 141 -7.36 2.80 3.00
C ARG A 141 -7.46 1.79 4.15
N THR A 142 -6.53 1.83 5.08
CA THR A 142 -6.57 1.08 6.35
C THR A 142 -7.86 1.37 7.11
N LEU A 143 -8.32 2.64 7.11
CA LEU A 143 -9.59 3.05 7.70
C LEU A 143 -10.80 2.28 7.16
N GLN A 144 -10.81 1.87 5.89
CA GLN A 144 -11.92 1.09 5.33
C GLN A 144 -11.93 -0.35 5.85
N HIS A 145 -10.77 -0.91 6.21
CA HIS A 145 -10.70 -2.18 6.95
C HIS A 145 -11.15 -2.01 8.41
N TRP A 146 -10.89 -0.85 9.04
CA TRP A 146 -11.41 -0.54 10.37
C TRP A 146 -12.94 -0.37 10.36
N GLN A 147 -13.49 0.28 9.33
CA GLN A 147 -14.92 0.54 9.17
C GLN A 147 -15.76 -0.70 8.80
N VAL A 148 -15.14 -1.85 8.53
CA VAL A 148 -15.87 -3.12 8.47
C VAL A 148 -16.57 -3.36 9.83
N PRO A 149 -17.90 -3.64 9.84
CA PRO A 149 -18.65 -3.97 11.05
C PRO A 149 -18.02 -5.11 11.85
N ASP A 150 -18.02 -4.99 13.17
CA ASP A 150 -17.25 -5.85 14.07
C ASP A 150 -17.55 -7.34 13.93
N GLU A 151 -18.80 -7.71 13.63
CA GLU A 151 -19.23 -9.09 13.40
C GLU A 151 -18.71 -9.69 12.08
N LYS A 152 -18.07 -8.88 11.23
CA LYS A 152 -17.42 -9.27 9.96
C LYS A 152 -15.92 -8.91 9.92
N ASN A 153 -15.39 -8.26 10.96
CA ASN A 153 -14.04 -7.70 10.96
C ASN A 153 -13.04 -8.66 11.62
N LEU A 154 -12.42 -9.52 10.81
CA LEU A 154 -11.47 -10.52 11.30
C LEU A 154 -10.31 -9.86 12.05
N ALA A 155 -9.76 -8.76 11.52
CA ALA A 155 -8.63 -8.05 12.10
C ALA A 155 -8.95 -7.58 13.53
N LYS A 156 -10.09 -6.89 13.74
CA LYS A 156 -10.53 -6.48 15.09
C LYS A 156 -10.67 -7.66 16.05
N ARG A 157 -11.20 -8.79 15.57
CA ARG A 157 -11.38 -9.99 16.40
C ARG A 157 -10.05 -10.55 16.88
N VAL A 158 -9.12 -10.85 15.96
CA VAL A 158 -7.83 -11.48 16.34
C VAL A 158 -6.93 -10.57 17.18
N LEU A 159 -7.04 -9.25 17.01
CA LEU A 159 -6.35 -8.28 17.87
C LEU A 159 -6.90 -8.30 19.31
N ARG A 160 -8.23 -8.28 19.50
CA ARG A 160 -8.89 -8.37 20.82
C ARG A 160 -8.64 -9.70 21.54
N GLU A 161 -8.44 -10.78 20.80
CA GLU A 161 -8.04 -12.08 21.35
C GLU A 161 -6.57 -12.06 21.84
N GLY A 162 -5.71 -11.22 21.24
CA GLY A 162 -4.26 -11.25 21.42
C GLY A 162 -3.57 -12.28 20.52
N SER A 163 -4.22 -12.64 19.41
CA SER A 163 -3.83 -13.71 18.47
C SER A 163 -2.78 -13.27 17.43
N VAL A 164 -2.26 -12.03 17.53
CA VAL A 164 -1.35 -11.41 16.55
C VAL A 164 -0.11 -10.83 17.25
N ASP A 165 1.07 -11.05 16.68
CA ASP A 165 2.34 -10.43 17.10
C ASP A 165 2.85 -9.39 16.09
N VAL A 166 2.53 -9.60 14.80
CA VAL A 166 2.84 -8.65 13.73
C VAL A 166 1.61 -8.40 12.87
N LEU A 167 1.13 -7.17 12.84
CA LEU A 167 0.05 -6.71 11.96
C LEU A 167 0.66 -5.93 10.79
N THR A 168 0.51 -6.41 9.55
CA THR A 168 0.87 -5.61 8.37
C THR A 168 -0.36 -4.86 7.85
N VAL A 169 -0.21 -3.56 7.57
CA VAL A 169 -1.25 -2.69 6.96
C VAL A 169 -0.71 -1.94 5.74
N SER A 170 -1.55 -1.75 4.72
CA SER A 170 -1.23 -0.96 3.53
C SER A 170 -2.16 0.26 3.41
N PRO A 171 -1.71 1.48 3.80
CA PRO A 171 -2.43 2.70 3.52
C PRO A 171 -2.38 3.04 2.02
N HIS A 172 -3.37 3.82 1.58
CA HIS A 172 -3.53 4.23 0.19
C HIS A 172 -3.24 5.74 0.03
N MET A 173 -3.77 6.38 -1.02
CA MET A 173 -3.40 7.76 -1.44
C MET A 173 -3.62 8.87 -0.38
N LEU A 174 -4.48 8.67 0.63
CA LEU A 174 -4.79 9.67 1.66
C LEU A 174 -4.13 9.34 3.01
N LEU A 175 -3.25 10.24 3.45
CA LEU A 175 -2.60 10.25 4.77
C LEU A 175 -2.88 11.57 5.53
N PRO A 176 -2.97 11.55 6.88
CA PRO A 176 -2.88 10.37 7.75
C PRO A 176 -4.01 9.37 7.51
N ASP A 177 -3.83 8.10 7.90
CA ASP A 177 -4.83 7.04 7.75
C ASP A 177 -5.27 6.53 9.12
N GLU A 178 -6.44 6.98 9.57
CA GLU A 178 -6.94 6.76 10.94
C GLU A 178 -7.16 5.28 11.27
N GLY A 179 -7.22 4.40 10.25
CA GLY A 179 -7.23 2.96 10.48
C GLY A 179 -5.93 2.43 11.09
N ILE A 180 -4.78 3.05 10.80
CA ILE A 180 -3.49 2.69 11.42
C ILE A 180 -3.57 2.97 12.92
N ASP A 181 -4.02 4.17 13.30
CA ASP A 181 -4.26 4.57 14.68
C ASP A 181 -5.17 3.58 15.42
N HIS A 182 -6.33 3.28 14.85
CA HIS A 182 -7.35 2.47 15.51
C HIS A 182 -6.91 1.00 15.69
N PHE A 183 -6.29 0.38 14.66
CA PHE A 183 -5.77 -0.98 14.80
C PHE A 183 -4.56 -1.07 15.72
N THR A 184 -3.67 -0.06 15.72
CA THR A 184 -2.53 0.02 16.64
C THR A 184 -3.00 0.06 18.08
N LYS A 185 -3.95 0.96 18.41
CA LYS A 185 -4.49 1.12 19.76
C LYS A 185 -5.21 -0.17 20.22
N LEU A 186 -6.12 -0.69 19.40
CA LEU A 186 -6.86 -1.94 19.70
C LEU A 186 -5.94 -3.16 19.89
N GLY A 187 -4.83 -3.23 19.15
CA GLY A 187 -3.88 -4.32 19.26
C GLY A 187 -3.02 -4.24 20.53
N LEU A 188 -2.54 -3.04 20.87
CA LEU A 188 -1.71 -2.79 22.06
C LEU A 188 -2.48 -2.98 23.38
N GLU A 189 -3.80 -2.78 23.39
CA GLU A 189 -4.68 -3.11 24.52
C GLU A 189 -4.51 -4.57 25.00
N LYS A 190 -4.21 -5.50 24.09
CA LYS A 190 -4.19 -6.94 24.37
C LYS A 190 -2.84 -7.60 24.19
N ASN A 191 -2.05 -7.18 23.19
CA ASN A 191 -0.66 -7.55 23.04
C ASN A 191 0.21 -6.28 23.08
N PRO A 192 0.74 -5.89 24.26
CA PRO A 192 1.64 -4.75 24.37
C PRO A 192 2.87 -4.83 23.47
N ASN A 193 3.28 -6.03 23.04
CA ASN A 193 4.46 -6.25 22.19
C ASN A 193 4.12 -6.41 20.70
N LEU A 194 2.88 -6.11 20.30
CA LEU A 194 2.48 -6.05 18.89
C LEU A 194 3.37 -5.06 18.11
N ARG A 195 3.90 -5.53 16.97
CA ARG A 195 4.51 -4.67 15.95
C ARG A 195 3.51 -4.42 14.82
N VAL A 196 3.29 -3.15 14.47
CA VAL A 196 2.47 -2.76 13.32
C VAL A 196 3.39 -2.33 12.19
N LEU A 197 3.35 -3.02 11.06
CA LEU A 197 4.18 -2.78 9.89
C LEU A 197 3.35 -2.11 8.79
N VAL A 198 3.67 -0.85 8.49
CA VAL A 198 2.93 -0.04 7.52
C VAL A 198 3.67 -0.03 6.17
N GLN A 199 3.06 -0.55 5.10
CA GLN A 199 3.69 -0.51 3.77
C GLN A 199 3.69 0.91 3.18
N ALA A 200 4.87 1.51 3.07
CA ALA A 200 5.10 2.62 2.15
C ALA A 200 5.18 2.07 0.72
N SER A 201 4.05 2.07 0.00
CA SER A 201 3.96 1.56 -1.37
C SER A 201 4.64 2.50 -2.38
N TRP A 202 4.95 2.00 -3.58
CA TRP A 202 5.27 2.84 -4.74
C TRP A 202 4.02 3.61 -5.21
N PRO A 203 4.15 4.72 -5.96
CA PRO A 203 3.01 5.56 -6.30
C PRO A 203 2.24 4.97 -7.48
N ALA A 204 0.91 4.92 -7.35
CA ALA A 204 0.05 4.45 -8.43
C ALA A 204 0.18 5.35 -9.67
N ARG A 205 0.23 4.73 -10.87
CA ARG A 205 0.51 5.42 -12.16
C ARG A 205 1.77 6.30 -12.13
N ASP A 206 2.77 5.94 -11.33
CA ASP A 206 4.03 6.69 -11.19
C ASP A 206 3.81 8.15 -10.74
N GLY A 207 2.73 8.40 -9.98
CA GLY A 207 2.34 9.74 -9.55
C GLY A 207 1.54 10.54 -10.60
N ASN A 208 1.27 10.01 -11.79
CA ASN A 208 0.39 10.65 -12.77
C ASN A 208 -1.08 10.51 -12.33
N LEU A 209 -1.60 11.59 -11.75
CA LEU A 209 -2.98 11.70 -11.26
C LEU A 209 -3.93 12.36 -12.28
N THR A 210 -3.41 12.96 -13.35
CA THR A 210 -4.19 13.76 -14.33
C THR A 210 -4.87 12.91 -15.41
N GLY A 211 -4.42 11.67 -15.62
CA GLY A 211 -5.26 10.62 -16.20
C GLY A 211 -4.96 10.18 -17.62
N ASP A 212 -3.82 10.58 -18.19
CA ASP A 212 -3.25 9.97 -19.39
C ASP A 212 -1.91 9.32 -19.02
N PHE A 213 -1.96 8.03 -18.67
CA PHE A 213 -0.81 7.24 -18.28
C PHE A 213 -1.02 5.77 -18.65
N HIS A 214 -0.07 5.20 -19.37
CA HIS A 214 -0.04 3.78 -19.72
C HIS A 214 1.24 3.12 -19.24
N ASN A 215 1.17 1.83 -18.89
CA ASN A 215 2.30 1.06 -18.36
C ASN A 215 3.55 1.12 -19.28
N ALA A 216 3.35 1.21 -20.60
CA ALA A 216 4.42 1.34 -21.58
C ALA A 216 5.32 2.58 -21.36
N LEU A 217 4.76 3.69 -20.85
CA LEU A 217 5.49 4.94 -20.57
C LEU A 217 6.56 4.77 -19.48
N ARG A 218 6.44 3.72 -18.66
CA ARG A 218 7.48 3.39 -17.66
C ARG A 218 8.83 3.10 -18.30
N ASN A 219 8.86 2.67 -19.56
CA ASN A 219 10.09 2.35 -20.27
C ASN A 219 10.91 3.60 -20.65
N ASP A 220 10.25 4.76 -20.74
CA ASP A 220 10.89 6.04 -21.08
C ASP A 220 11.43 6.78 -19.83
N ALA A 221 11.19 6.24 -18.63
CA ALA A 221 11.62 6.83 -17.37
C ALA A 221 13.13 6.65 -17.14
N THR A 222 13.85 7.76 -16.96
CA THR A 222 15.27 7.80 -16.58
C THR A 222 15.47 7.71 -15.06
N VAL A 223 16.67 7.39 -14.59
CA VAL A 223 17.02 7.38 -13.15
C VAL A 223 16.70 8.73 -12.49
N GLU A 224 16.99 9.84 -13.17
CA GLU A 224 16.63 11.20 -12.72
C GLU A 224 15.11 11.36 -12.54
N SER A 225 14.30 10.84 -13.48
CA SER A 225 12.84 10.90 -13.38
C SER A 225 12.28 10.03 -12.25
N LEU A 226 12.91 8.87 -11.96
CA LEU A 226 12.57 8.02 -10.82
C LEU A 226 12.89 8.69 -9.50
N HIS A 227 14.08 9.29 -9.38
CA HIS A 227 14.46 10.10 -8.23
C HIS A 227 13.46 11.24 -8.00
N LYS A 228 13.11 11.99 -9.06
CA LYS A 228 12.11 13.06 -8.97
C LYS A 228 10.73 12.55 -8.54
N MET A 229 10.28 11.41 -9.06
CA MET A 229 9.04 10.75 -8.63
C MET A 229 9.09 10.37 -7.13
N ARG A 230 10.21 9.78 -6.67
CA ARG A 230 10.43 9.38 -5.28
C ARG A 230 10.42 10.57 -4.33
N GLU A 231 11.11 11.67 -4.65
CA GLU A 231 11.12 12.85 -3.79
C GLU A 231 9.75 13.56 -3.75
N MET A 232 9.05 13.68 -4.89
CA MET A 232 7.66 14.19 -4.89
C MET A 232 6.73 13.31 -4.05
N GLN A 233 6.89 11.98 -4.09
CA GLN A 233 6.13 11.08 -3.21
C GLN A 233 6.54 11.25 -1.74
N ARG A 234 7.82 11.48 -1.45
CA ARG A 234 8.33 11.70 -0.09
C ARG A 234 7.68 12.93 0.54
N GLU A 235 7.77 14.07 -0.14
CA GLU A 235 7.19 15.35 0.28
C GLU A 235 5.66 15.29 0.45
N GLN A 236 4.95 14.72 -0.53
CA GLN A 236 3.48 14.81 -0.58
C GLN A 236 2.79 13.73 0.27
N TRP A 237 3.44 12.58 0.50
CA TRP A 237 2.82 11.40 1.11
C TRP A 237 3.67 10.82 2.25
N LEU A 238 4.94 10.47 2.00
CA LEU A 238 5.72 9.67 2.97
C LEU A 238 5.97 10.42 4.28
N THR A 239 6.30 11.71 4.24
CA THR A 239 6.52 12.52 5.45
C THR A 239 5.25 12.63 6.33
N LYS A 240 4.05 12.49 5.75
CA LYS A 240 2.80 12.39 6.53
C LYS A 240 2.66 11.05 7.25
N LEU A 241 3.16 9.96 6.65
CA LEU A 241 3.23 8.65 7.30
C LEU A 241 4.31 8.63 8.39
N GLU A 242 5.50 9.15 8.09
CA GLU A 242 6.60 9.30 9.05
C GLU A 242 6.14 10.10 10.29
N ALA A 243 5.41 11.20 10.08
CA ALA A 243 4.79 11.98 11.17
C ALA A 243 3.72 11.19 11.96
N GLN A 244 2.81 10.47 11.28
CA GLN A 244 1.76 9.67 11.94
C GLN A 244 2.35 8.53 12.78
N VAL A 245 3.34 7.80 12.24
CA VAL A 245 4.05 6.72 12.93
C VAL A 245 4.83 7.25 14.13
N THR A 246 5.47 8.42 14.00
CA THR A 246 6.15 9.10 15.12
C THR A 246 5.18 9.49 16.23
N ALA A 247 4.02 10.05 15.90
CA ALA A 247 2.98 10.41 16.88
C ALA A 247 2.40 9.17 17.59
N LEU A 248 2.19 8.06 16.87
CA LEU A 248 1.75 6.79 17.44
C LEU A 248 2.79 6.18 18.38
N ASN A 249 4.07 6.16 18.00
CA ASN A 249 5.15 5.63 18.84
C ASN A 249 5.37 6.49 20.10
N THR A 250 5.28 7.82 19.97
CA THR A 250 5.28 8.73 21.13
C THR A 250 4.11 8.44 22.07
N THR A 251 2.90 8.22 21.53
CA THR A 251 1.69 7.90 22.32
C THR A 251 1.78 6.52 22.99
N ALA A 252 2.41 5.54 22.34
CA ALA A 252 2.65 4.21 22.89
C ALA A 252 3.86 4.13 23.85
N GLY A 253 4.65 5.20 23.95
CA GLY A 253 5.90 5.24 24.73
C GLY A 253 7.04 4.36 24.18
N LYS A 254 6.92 3.85 22.94
CA LYS A 254 7.91 2.95 22.30
C LYS A 254 7.69 2.79 20.80
N GLU A 255 8.69 2.20 20.13
CA GLU A 255 8.65 1.78 18.73
C GLU A 255 7.69 0.58 18.53
N ALA A 256 6.37 0.82 18.48
CA ALA A 256 5.35 -0.19 18.22
C ALA A 256 4.89 -0.23 16.75
N VAL A 257 5.04 0.89 16.04
CA VAL A 257 4.68 1.07 14.63
C VAL A 257 5.94 1.35 13.82
N HIS A 258 6.06 0.69 12.67
CA HIS A 258 7.21 0.78 11.77
C HIS A 258 6.74 0.92 10.31
N ILE A 259 7.61 1.38 9.42
CA ILE A 259 7.35 1.55 7.99
C ILE A 259 8.16 0.53 7.18
N VAL A 260 7.50 -0.23 6.31
CA VAL A 260 8.18 -1.09 5.33
C VAL A 260 8.40 -0.26 4.04
N PRO A 261 9.64 0.10 3.68
CA PRO A 261 9.98 1.07 2.62
C PRO A 261 9.93 0.42 1.23
N VAL A 262 8.80 -0.17 0.89
CA VAL A 262 8.62 -0.94 -0.33
C VAL A 262 8.80 -0.05 -1.57
N GLY A 263 8.32 1.20 -1.55
CA GLY A 263 8.50 2.17 -2.64
C GLY A 263 9.96 2.42 -3.00
N ASP A 264 10.85 2.54 -2.00
CA ASP A 264 12.28 2.76 -2.23
C ASP A 264 12.93 1.52 -2.89
N ALA A 265 12.57 0.31 -2.45
CA ALA A 265 13.00 -0.94 -3.09
C ALA A 265 12.52 -1.05 -4.56
N VAL A 266 11.27 -0.68 -4.84
CA VAL A 266 10.72 -0.63 -6.21
C VAL A 266 11.46 0.39 -7.08
N CYS A 267 11.85 1.53 -6.51
CA CYS A 267 12.66 2.53 -7.18
C CYS A 267 14.01 1.95 -7.61
N ALA A 268 14.76 1.36 -6.66
CA ALA A 268 16.07 0.77 -6.92
C ALA A 268 16.05 -0.41 -7.92
N LEU A 269 14.99 -1.23 -7.93
CA LEU A 269 14.84 -2.27 -8.96
C LEU A 269 14.63 -1.67 -10.36
N ARG A 270 13.88 -0.57 -10.48
CA ARG A 270 13.67 0.10 -11.77
C ARG A 270 14.94 0.81 -12.24
N GLU A 271 15.71 1.39 -11.34
CA GLU A 271 17.05 1.91 -11.62
C GLU A 271 17.96 0.80 -12.17
N CYS A 272 17.97 -0.39 -11.54
CA CYS A 272 18.67 -1.57 -12.06
C CYS A 272 18.19 -2.00 -13.46
N VAL A 273 16.90 -1.87 -13.78
CA VAL A 273 16.38 -2.17 -15.14
C VAL A 273 16.88 -1.15 -16.16
N ILE A 274 16.88 0.15 -15.84
CA ILE A 274 17.38 1.22 -16.72
C ILE A 274 18.87 1.01 -17.04
N GLU A 275 19.65 0.61 -16.03
CA GLU A 275 21.09 0.37 -16.18
C GLU A 275 21.43 -0.99 -16.80
N GLY A 276 20.44 -1.82 -17.17
CA GLY A 276 20.66 -3.17 -17.70
C GLY A 276 21.21 -4.18 -16.67
N LYS A 277 21.12 -3.87 -15.38
CA LYS A 277 21.63 -4.66 -14.25
C LYS A 277 20.60 -5.62 -13.65
N ALA A 278 19.34 -5.58 -14.10
CA ALA A 278 18.26 -6.47 -13.63
C ALA A 278 18.21 -7.77 -14.46
N PRO A 279 18.63 -8.94 -13.92
CA PRO A 279 18.70 -10.17 -14.70
C PRO A 279 17.31 -10.60 -15.20
N GLY A 280 17.21 -10.94 -16.49
CA GLY A 280 15.96 -11.36 -17.12
C GLY A 280 14.89 -10.27 -17.33
N ILE A 281 15.11 -9.01 -16.93
CA ILE A 281 14.10 -7.94 -17.02
C ILE A 281 14.65 -6.77 -17.86
N MET A 282 14.14 -6.65 -19.09
CA MET A 282 14.65 -5.68 -20.08
C MET A 282 13.88 -4.35 -20.10
N LYS A 283 12.73 -4.26 -19.42
CA LYS A 283 11.79 -3.13 -19.50
C LYS A 283 11.13 -2.88 -18.17
N GLN A 284 10.98 -1.61 -17.79
CA GLN A 284 10.33 -1.24 -16.53
C GLN A 284 8.84 -1.60 -16.53
N ALA A 285 8.18 -1.56 -17.70
CA ALA A 285 6.79 -1.97 -17.84
C ALA A 285 6.55 -3.44 -17.47
N ASP A 286 7.54 -4.33 -17.66
CA ASP A 286 7.42 -5.77 -17.41
C ASP A 286 7.36 -6.10 -15.90
N LEU A 287 7.70 -5.13 -15.03
CA LEU A 287 7.51 -5.22 -13.57
C LEU A 287 6.05 -5.05 -13.14
N PHE A 288 5.19 -4.53 -14.01
CA PHE A 288 3.82 -4.13 -13.69
C PHE A 288 2.80 -4.76 -14.65
N ARG A 289 1.68 -5.21 -14.11
CA ARG A 289 0.60 -5.87 -14.85
C ARG A 289 -0.30 -4.88 -15.59
N ASP A 290 -0.42 -3.66 -15.06
CA ASP A 290 -1.37 -2.66 -15.52
C ASP A 290 -0.91 -1.22 -15.21
N ASP A 291 -1.57 -0.25 -15.84
CA ASP A 291 -1.27 1.19 -15.75
C ASP A 291 -1.25 1.69 -14.30
N LEU A 292 -2.17 1.20 -13.46
CA LEU A 292 -2.23 1.55 -12.04
C LEU A 292 -0.93 1.18 -11.31
N GLY A 293 -0.25 0.12 -11.76
CA GLY A 293 1.02 -0.34 -11.20
C GLY A 293 0.89 -1.55 -10.28
N HIS A 294 -0.09 -2.43 -10.48
CA HIS A 294 -0.08 -3.72 -9.78
C HIS A 294 1.14 -4.57 -10.18
N PRO A 295 1.74 -5.35 -9.27
CA PRO A 295 3.00 -6.04 -9.53
C PRO A 295 2.87 -7.28 -10.41
N MET A 296 3.88 -7.52 -11.24
CA MET A 296 4.21 -8.82 -11.83
C MET A 296 5.01 -9.68 -10.84
N PRO A 297 5.33 -10.97 -11.12
CA PRO A 297 5.92 -11.88 -10.12
C PRO A 297 7.24 -11.40 -9.50
N ALA A 298 8.16 -10.83 -10.30
CA ALA A 298 9.40 -10.24 -9.79
C ALA A 298 9.14 -9.15 -8.74
N LEU A 299 8.24 -8.22 -9.05
CA LEU A 299 7.90 -7.14 -8.13
C LEU A 299 7.15 -7.66 -6.89
N SER A 300 6.26 -8.64 -7.05
CA SER A 300 5.58 -9.29 -5.91
C SER A 300 6.56 -9.97 -4.95
N VAL A 301 7.63 -10.59 -5.48
CA VAL A 301 8.68 -11.22 -4.68
C VAL A 301 9.53 -10.19 -3.95
N LEU A 302 9.95 -9.11 -4.61
CA LEU A 302 10.66 -7.99 -3.95
C LEU A 302 9.86 -7.44 -2.76
N VAL A 303 8.59 -7.10 -2.98
CA VAL A 303 7.67 -6.60 -1.95
C VAL A 303 7.57 -7.59 -0.79
N THR A 304 7.45 -8.89 -1.08
CA THR A 304 7.37 -9.92 -0.04
C THR A 304 8.68 -10.06 0.73
N TYR A 305 9.85 -9.91 0.08
CA TYR A 305 11.13 -9.92 0.78
C TYR A 305 11.31 -8.71 1.71
N CYS A 306 10.82 -7.52 1.36
CA CYS A 306 10.80 -6.37 2.28
C CYS A 306 9.95 -6.67 3.52
N HIS A 307 8.78 -7.30 3.34
CA HIS A 307 7.93 -7.75 4.46
C HIS A 307 8.58 -8.86 5.29
N PHE A 308 9.17 -9.87 4.67
CA PHE A 308 9.93 -10.92 5.36
C PHE A 308 11.01 -10.31 6.26
N ALA A 309 11.79 -9.36 5.72
CA ALA A 309 12.85 -8.69 6.47
C ALA A 309 12.32 -7.89 7.66
N ALA A 310 11.26 -7.11 7.46
CA ALA A 310 10.64 -6.32 8.53
C ALA A 310 9.93 -7.17 9.60
N ILE A 311 9.26 -8.26 9.20
CA ILE A 311 8.58 -9.21 10.10
C ILE A 311 9.61 -9.93 10.99
N HIS A 312 10.59 -10.58 10.37
CA HIS A 312 11.51 -11.51 11.06
C HIS A 312 12.82 -10.87 11.53
N GLN A 313 13.10 -9.61 11.17
CA GLN A 313 14.38 -8.90 11.43
C GLN A 313 15.60 -9.70 10.94
N ARG A 314 15.47 -10.35 9.77
CA ARG A 314 16.52 -11.16 9.14
C ARG A 314 16.65 -10.83 7.66
N SER A 315 17.87 -10.92 7.13
CA SER A 315 18.08 -10.76 5.69
C SER A 315 17.43 -11.88 4.89
N PRO A 316 16.73 -11.57 3.78
CA PRO A 316 16.25 -12.56 2.82
C PRO A 316 17.35 -13.09 1.89
N VAL A 317 18.58 -12.52 1.93
CA VAL A 317 19.69 -12.92 1.07
C VAL A 317 20.11 -14.37 1.35
N GLY A 318 20.16 -15.17 0.27
CA GLY A 318 20.48 -16.59 0.32
C GLY A 318 19.26 -17.52 0.46
N LEU A 319 18.03 -16.98 0.52
CA LEU A 319 16.83 -17.81 0.41
C LEU A 319 16.72 -18.41 -1.01
N PRO A 320 16.17 -19.63 -1.16
CA PRO A 320 15.99 -20.26 -2.47
C PRO A 320 15.03 -19.47 -3.36
N VAL A 321 15.17 -19.64 -4.68
CA VAL A 321 14.30 -19.01 -5.69
C VAL A 321 12.84 -19.41 -5.42
N PRO A 322 11.94 -18.45 -5.14
CA PRO A 322 10.55 -18.76 -4.85
C PRO A 322 9.83 -19.20 -6.12
N ALA A 323 8.82 -20.08 -5.98
CA ALA A 323 8.10 -20.68 -7.10
C ALA A 323 7.41 -19.65 -8.05
N ALA A 324 7.25 -18.39 -7.63
CA ALA A 324 6.78 -17.29 -8.44
C ALA A 324 7.77 -16.82 -9.52
N LEU A 325 9.08 -17.13 -9.38
CA LEU A 325 10.13 -16.78 -10.36
C LEU A 325 10.61 -17.97 -11.19
N LYS A 326 10.09 -19.18 -10.98
CA LYS A 326 10.62 -20.42 -11.58
C LYS A 326 10.70 -20.40 -13.12
N ASP A 327 9.81 -19.64 -13.77
CA ASP A 327 9.69 -19.53 -15.23
C ASP A 327 10.31 -18.22 -15.78
N VAL A 328 10.95 -17.41 -14.92
CA VAL A 328 11.58 -16.14 -15.30
C VAL A 328 13.02 -16.40 -15.78
N PRO A 329 13.48 -15.76 -16.88
CA PRO A 329 14.87 -15.87 -17.31
C PRO A 329 15.83 -15.38 -16.20
N GLN A 330 16.98 -16.05 -16.03
CA GLN A 330 17.98 -15.68 -15.00
C GLN A 330 17.39 -15.58 -13.57
N ALA A 331 16.48 -16.50 -13.23
CA ALA A 331 15.73 -16.46 -11.97
C ALA A 331 16.60 -16.53 -10.71
N VAL A 332 17.81 -17.13 -10.78
CA VAL A 332 18.71 -17.22 -9.62
C VAL A 332 19.34 -15.86 -9.35
N GLU A 333 19.91 -15.27 -10.40
CA GLU A 333 20.60 -13.99 -10.40
C GLU A 333 19.62 -12.85 -10.06
N LEU A 334 18.43 -12.87 -10.68
CA LEU A 334 17.34 -11.95 -10.36
C LEU A 334 16.92 -12.09 -8.90
N ASN A 335 16.69 -13.31 -8.42
CA ASN A 335 16.28 -13.53 -7.03
C ASN A 335 17.31 -13.00 -6.03
N THR A 336 18.61 -13.17 -6.29
CA THR A 336 19.68 -12.58 -5.48
C THR A 336 19.62 -11.05 -5.48
N LEU A 337 19.41 -10.41 -6.64
CA LEU A 337 19.20 -8.96 -6.71
C LEU A 337 17.97 -8.52 -5.90
N LEU A 338 16.83 -9.20 -6.04
CA LEU A 338 15.61 -8.85 -5.31
C LEU A 338 15.77 -8.99 -3.79
N GLN A 339 16.52 -9.98 -3.32
CA GLN A 339 16.84 -10.15 -1.90
C GLN A 339 17.73 -9.02 -1.37
N GLN A 340 18.77 -8.65 -2.14
CA GLN A 340 19.69 -7.58 -1.76
C GLN A 340 18.97 -6.23 -1.71
N LEU A 341 18.21 -5.87 -2.75
CA LEU A 341 17.41 -4.64 -2.79
C LEU A 341 16.36 -4.57 -1.66
N ALA A 342 15.72 -5.69 -1.32
CA ALA A 342 14.78 -5.74 -0.20
C ALA A 342 15.46 -5.58 1.16
N TRP A 343 16.66 -6.14 1.33
CA TRP A 343 17.45 -5.97 2.55
C TRP A 343 17.93 -4.53 2.70
N ASP A 344 18.57 -3.98 1.66
CA ASP A 344 19.13 -2.63 1.69
C ASP A 344 18.06 -1.56 1.88
N ALA A 345 16.90 -1.66 1.23
CA ALA A 345 15.82 -0.72 1.45
C ALA A 345 15.33 -0.75 2.91
N VAL A 346 15.18 -1.95 3.49
CA VAL A 346 14.68 -2.13 4.87
C VAL A 346 15.71 -1.69 5.91
N THR A 347 17.00 -1.90 5.71
CA THR A 347 18.03 -1.56 6.71
C THR A 347 18.47 -0.09 6.66
N HIS A 348 18.47 0.55 5.49
CA HIS A 348 18.84 1.96 5.37
C HIS A 348 17.69 2.92 5.71
N TYR A 349 16.45 2.44 5.88
CA TYR A 349 15.28 3.25 6.22
C TYR A 349 15.04 3.29 7.74
N PRO A 350 15.28 4.42 8.45
CA PRO A 350 15.37 4.43 9.91
C PRO A 350 14.13 3.95 10.67
N MET A 351 12.93 4.12 10.10
CA MET A 351 11.67 3.76 10.76
C MET A 351 11.21 2.32 10.46
N SER A 352 12.04 1.47 9.86
CA SER A 352 11.69 0.06 9.58
C SER A 352 11.65 -0.83 10.82
N GLY A 353 12.33 -0.41 11.89
CA GLY A 353 12.49 -1.21 13.11
C GLY A 353 13.37 -2.45 12.92
N VAL A 354 14.08 -2.58 11.79
CA VAL A 354 15.16 -3.57 11.62
C VAL A 354 16.47 -2.93 12.05
N LYS A 355 17.31 -3.70 12.76
CA LYS A 355 18.58 -3.24 13.34
C LYS A 355 19.67 -4.22 12.91
N ILE A 356 20.85 -3.70 12.57
CA ILE A 356 22.07 -4.44 12.21
C ILE A 356 22.96 -4.50 13.45
#